data_AF-A0A8X7BHF5-F1
#
_entry.id   AF-A0A8X7BHF5-F1
#
_cell.length_a   1.000
_cell.length_b   1.000
_cell.length_c   1.000
_cell.angle_alpha   90.00
_cell.angle_beta   90.00
_cell.angle_gamma   90.00
#
_symmetry.space_group_name_H-M   'P 1'
#
loop_
_entity.id
_entity.type
_entity.pdbx_description
1 polymer ?
#
loop_
_entity_poly.entity_id
_entity_poly.type
_entity_poly.pdbx_seq_one_letter_code
_entity_poly.pdbx_strand_id
1 'polypeptide(L)'
;MWKTSADAPIKTYKLATVTYGTVSAPFLATRTLRALADEEKAEFPDAADVICNDSYMDDILSGVYIRGPELLKDLSASSYVFDKEFQDAPVKTLGMLWDPKVDCLTYKVKISDKVNFSKRDVLSEIARLYDPLGLIGPIVTKAKIFIQELWKIKLDWSEQLPPDAMEEWMNFYQKLAKVNNFKIPRCILLPATIRIEIHGFSDASERAYAAVVYIKCFNESGQSQTRLLYIKSRVAPLKTLTIPRLELSAALLLSILVKKVVPILQLSIHKIWMWTETQRLLQRG
;
A
#
# COMPACT_ATOMS: atom_id res chain seq x y z
N MET A 1 -16.85 22.39 26.39
CA MET A 1 -16.50 23.82 26.58
C MET A 1 -15.36 23.88 27.57
N TRP A 2 -14.22 24.43 27.16
CA TRP A 2 -13.05 24.55 28.03
C TRP A 2 -13.18 25.81 28.89
N LYS A 3 -12.98 25.69 30.20
CA LYS A 3 -12.91 26.81 31.16
C LYS A 3 -11.62 26.66 31.96
N THR A 4 -10.87 27.74 32.12
CA THR A 4 -9.67 27.77 32.97
C THR A 4 -10.00 27.91 34.47
N SER A 5 -11.21 28.35 34.81
CA SER A 5 -11.78 28.34 36.17
C SER A 5 -13.33 28.39 36.12
N ALA A 6 -14.01 28.07 37.22
CA ALA A 6 -15.47 27.94 37.28
C ALA A 6 -16.20 29.26 36.89
N ASP A 7 -15.66 30.40 37.31
CA ASP A 7 -16.23 31.73 37.14
C ASP A 7 -15.75 32.48 35.88
N ALA A 8 -14.88 31.87 35.08
CA ALA A 8 -14.40 32.51 33.85
C ALA A 8 -15.54 32.63 32.81
N PRO A 9 -15.67 33.79 32.13
CA PRO A 9 -16.66 33.98 31.08
C PRO A 9 -16.40 32.99 29.94
N ILE A 10 -17.50 32.46 29.37
CA ILE A 10 -17.43 31.52 28.26
C ILE A 10 -16.80 32.22 27.05
N LYS A 11 -15.66 31.70 26.59
CA LYS A 11 -15.00 32.16 25.37
C LYS A 11 -15.38 31.26 24.20
N THR A 12 -15.97 31.86 23.18
CA THR A 12 -16.25 31.19 21.91
C THR A 12 -15.12 31.51 20.92
N TYR A 13 -14.57 30.48 20.29
CA TYR A 13 -13.55 30.62 19.27
C TYR A 13 -14.12 30.19 17.92
N LYS A 14 -13.77 30.91 16.86
CA LYS A 14 -14.05 30.55 15.47
C LYS A 14 -12.72 30.37 14.75
N LEU A 15 -12.58 29.26 14.03
CA LEU A 15 -11.38 28.96 13.25
C LEU A 15 -11.48 29.72 11.92
N ALA A 16 -10.38 30.37 11.51
CA ALA A 16 -10.31 31.18 10.30
C ALA A 16 -9.65 30.44 9.11
N THR A 17 -9.14 29.23 9.34
CA THR A 17 -8.50 28.37 8.35
C THR A 17 -9.30 27.09 8.15
N VAL A 18 -9.04 26.36 7.06
CA VAL A 18 -9.58 25.01 6.87
C VAL A 18 -8.99 24.09 7.93
N THR A 19 -9.85 23.45 8.72
CA THR A 19 -9.43 22.71 9.90
C THR A 19 -9.50 21.21 9.69
N TYR A 20 -8.45 20.53 10.15
CA TYR A 20 -8.41 19.08 10.26
C TYR A 20 -9.66 18.53 10.99
N GLY A 21 -10.20 17.42 10.49
CA GLY A 21 -11.37 16.75 11.07
C GLY A 21 -12.73 17.22 10.54
N THR A 22 -12.79 18.27 9.72
CA THR A 22 -14.02 18.57 8.96
C THR A 22 -14.10 17.70 7.71
N VAL A 23 -15.29 17.19 7.39
CA VAL A 23 -15.49 16.24 6.27
C VAL A 23 -15.06 16.84 4.93
N SER A 24 -15.20 18.15 4.75
CA SER A 24 -14.84 18.85 3.52
C SER A 24 -13.38 19.30 3.43
N ALA A 25 -12.63 19.33 4.54
CA ALA A 25 -11.26 19.85 4.55
C ALA A 25 -10.32 19.16 3.54
N PRO A 26 -10.28 17.82 3.45
CA PRO A 26 -9.41 17.15 2.47
C PRO A 26 -9.76 17.53 1.04
N PHE A 27 -11.05 17.55 0.70
CA PHE A 27 -11.51 17.92 -0.64
C PHE A 27 -11.13 19.36 -0.98
N LEU A 28 -11.34 20.31 -0.06
CA LEU A 28 -11.02 21.72 -0.26
C LEU A 28 -9.51 21.91 -0.46
N ALA A 29 -8.68 21.30 0.38
CA ALA A 29 -7.22 21.38 0.26
C ALA A 29 -6.73 20.85 -1.11
N THR A 30 -7.17 19.65 -1.51
CA THR A 30 -6.80 19.06 -2.81
C THR A 30 -7.35 19.89 -3.98
N ARG A 31 -8.57 20.44 -3.88
CA ARG A 31 -9.15 21.23 -4.97
C ARG A 31 -8.42 22.56 -5.16
N THR A 32 -8.04 23.23 -4.08
CA THR A 32 -7.26 24.48 -4.14
C THR A 32 -5.90 24.24 -4.78
N LEU A 33 -5.19 23.17 -4.39
CA LEU A 33 -3.91 22.82 -5.01
C LEU A 33 -4.05 22.56 -6.52
N ARG A 34 -5.09 21.83 -6.92
CA ARG A 34 -5.36 21.59 -8.36
C ARG A 34 -5.75 22.85 -9.11
N ALA A 35 -6.58 23.72 -8.53
CA ALA A 35 -6.96 24.98 -9.17
C ALA A 35 -5.73 25.88 -9.39
N LEU A 36 -4.86 25.99 -8.39
CA LEU A 36 -3.60 26.71 -8.52
C LEU A 36 -2.68 26.10 -9.59
N ALA A 37 -2.57 24.77 -9.63
CA ALA A 37 -1.81 24.08 -10.67
C ALA A 37 -2.36 24.35 -12.08
N ASP A 38 -3.69 24.41 -12.24
CA ASP A 38 -4.33 24.72 -13.52
C ASP A 38 -4.10 26.19 -13.94
N GLU A 39 -4.20 27.14 -13.00
CA GLU A 39 -3.99 28.58 -13.23
C GLU A 39 -2.53 28.91 -13.59
N GLU A 40 -1.59 28.32 -12.87
CA GLU A 40 -0.15 28.61 -13.00
C GLU A 40 0.54 27.70 -14.04
N LYS A 41 -0.18 26.79 -14.69
CA LYS A 41 0.37 25.81 -15.64
C LYS A 41 1.16 26.43 -16.78
N ALA A 42 0.77 27.63 -17.22
CA ALA A 42 1.43 28.33 -18.33
C ALA A 42 2.84 28.79 -17.94
N GLU A 43 3.05 29.18 -16.69
CA GLU A 43 4.32 29.65 -16.16
C GLU A 43 5.17 28.51 -15.56
N PHE A 44 4.51 27.56 -14.87
CA PHE A 44 5.15 26.44 -14.18
C PHE A 44 4.55 25.08 -14.59
N PRO A 45 4.74 24.63 -15.85
CA PRO A 45 4.12 23.42 -16.37
C PRO A 45 4.53 22.15 -15.61
N ASP A 46 5.80 22.05 -15.20
CA ASP A 46 6.32 20.88 -14.50
C ASP A 46 5.80 20.78 -13.06
N ALA A 47 5.75 21.91 -12.35
CA ALA A 47 5.20 21.97 -10.99
C ALA A 47 3.69 21.68 -10.99
N ALA A 48 2.96 22.23 -11.96
CA ALA A 48 1.54 21.94 -12.15
C ALA A 48 1.29 20.45 -12.39
N ASP A 49 2.11 19.81 -13.24
CA ASP A 49 1.96 18.39 -13.52
C ASP A 49 2.29 17.50 -12.30
N VAL A 50 3.29 17.86 -11.50
CA VAL A 50 3.60 17.20 -10.22
C VAL A 50 2.43 17.31 -9.24
N ILE A 51 1.84 18.50 -9.07
CA ILE A 51 0.70 18.68 -8.17
C ILE A 51 -0.50 17.85 -8.66
N CYS A 52 -0.72 17.77 -9.97
CA CYS A 52 -1.85 17.04 -10.53
C CYS A 52 -1.69 15.51 -10.48
N ASN A 53 -0.48 15.00 -10.68
CA ASN A 53 -0.23 13.57 -10.91
C ASN A 53 0.52 12.88 -9.76
N ASP A 54 1.32 13.61 -8.99
CA ASP A 54 2.24 13.05 -7.98
C ASP A 54 1.81 13.42 -6.54
N SER A 55 0.60 13.97 -6.36
CA SER A 55 0.04 14.31 -5.06
C SER A 55 -0.97 13.29 -4.55
N TYR A 56 -0.90 13.00 -3.25
CA TYR A 56 -1.92 12.27 -2.51
C TYR A 56 -2.25 13.00 -1.22
N MET A 57 -3.42 13.64 -1.19
CA MET A 57 -3.83 14.53 -0.10
C MET A 57 -2.78 15.64 0.13
N ASP A 58 -2.06 15.58 1.25
CA ASP A 58 -1.00 16.48 1.69
C ASP A 58 0.41 16.00 1.32
N ASP A 59 0.57 14.75 0.88
CA ASP A 59 1.85 14.19 0.45
C ASP A 59 2.11 14.46 -1.05
N ILE A 60 3.30 14.98 -1.39
CA ILE A 60 3.79 15.09 -2.77
C ILE A 60 5.00 14.18 -2.93
N LEU A 61 4.93 13.23 -3.87
CA LEU A 61 5.95 12.20 -4.07
C LEU A 61 6.34 12.14 -5.54
N SER A 62 7.23 13.04 -5.95
CA SER A 62 7.74 13.08 -7.31
C SER A 62 9.10 12.41 -7.46
N GLY A 63 9.36 11.85 -8.63
CA GLY A 63 10.62 11.19 -8.97
C GLY A 63 11.35 11.89 -10.12
N VAL A 64 12.59 12.33 -9.86
CA VAL A 64 13.46 13.00 -10.85
C VAL A 64 13.74 12.12 -12.08
N TYR A 65 13.70 10.80 -11.92
CA TYR A 65 14.00 9.85 -12.99
C TYR A 65 13.04 9.94 -14.18
N ILE A 66 11.80 10.39 -13.97
CA ILE A 66 10.76 10.48 -15.01
C ILE A 66 10.75 11.87 -15.66
N ARG A 67 11.08 12.91 -14.89
CA ARG A 67 10.84 14.33 -15.26
C ARG A 67 12.11 15.15 -15.50
N GLY A 68 13.30 14.58 -15.27
CA GLY A 68 14.58 15.27 -15.45
C GLY A 68 14.99 16.15 -14.25
N PRO A 69 16.26 16.62 -14.20
CA PRO A 69 16.82 17.34 -13.06
C PRO A 69 16.32 18.79 -12.88
N GLU A 70 15.60 19.34 -13.85
CA GLU A 70 15.15 20.75 -13.85
C GLU A 70 14.11 21.03 -12.76
N LEU A 71 13.31 20.02 -12.40
CA LEU A 71 12.28 20.07 -11.36
C LEU A 71 12.80 20.48 -9.97
N LEU A 72 14.09 20.22 -9.68
CA LEU A 72 14.72 20.58 -8.41
C LEU A 72 15.14 22.07 -8.34
N LYS A 73 15.27 22.74 -9.49
CA LYS A 73 15.70 24.15 -9.53
C LYS A 73 14.60 25.07 -9.02
N ASP A 74 13.35 24.81 -9.40
CA ASP A 74 12.19 25.65 -9.02
C ASP A 74 11.84 25.52 -7.53
N LEU A 75 12.00 24.33 -6.94
CA LEU A 75 11.76 24.09 -5.52
C LEU A 75 12.74 24.83 -4.60
N SER A 76 13.91 25.23 -5.12
CA SER A 76 14.92 25.95 -4.34
C SER A 76 14.63 27.45 -4.17
N ALA A 77 13.68 27.99 -4.94
CA ALA A 77 13.39 29.43 -5.02
C ALA A 77 12.35 29.94 -4.01
N SER A 78 11.62 29.05 -3.33
CA SER A 78 10.56 29.45 -2.39
C SER A 78 11.06 29.50 -0.95
N SER A 79 10.58 30.49 -0.17
CA SER A 79 10.77 30.65 1.28
C SER A 79 10.10 29.54 2.11
N TYR A 80 9.49 28.55 1.46
CA TYR A 80 8.94 27.36 2.08
C TYR A 80 10.05 26.34 2.37
N VAL A 81 10.27 26.07 3.65
CA VAL A 81 11.10 24.95 4.10
C VAL A 81 10.30 23.68 3.86
N PHE A 82 10.44 23.07 2.68
CA PHE A 82 10.29 21.61 2.60
C PHE A 82 11.27 21.04 3.61
N ASP A 83 10.84 20.14 4.50
CA ASP A 83 11.70 19.52 5.51
C ASP A 83 12.98 19.04 4.81
N LYS A 84 14.04 19.85 4.94
CA LYS A 84 15.23 19.78 4.09
C LYS A 84 16.19 18.70 4.55
N GLU A 85 15.75 17.85 5.47
CA GLU A 85 16.48 16.71 5.93
C GLU A 85 15.88 15.49 5.25
N PHE A 86 16.56 15.00 4.22
CA PHE A 86 16.61 13.57 3.99
C PHE A 86 17.21 12.95 5.26
N GLN A 87 16.37 12.75 6.28
CA GLN A 87 16.79 12.14 7.52
C GLN A 87 17.35 10.76 7.18
N ASP A 88 18.42 10.39 7.85
CA ASP A 88 19.09 9.09 7.72
C ASP A 88 18.21 7.88 8.12
N ALA A 89 16.92 8.13 8.38
CA ALA A 89 15.93 7.18 8.85
C ALA A 89 14.78 7.02 7.85
N PRO A 90 14.15 5.82 7.78
CA PRO A 90 12.97 5.61 6.96
C PRO A 90 11.83 6.58 7.32
N VAL A 91 11.28 7.23 6.29
CA VAL A 91 10.20 8.22 6.41
C VAL A 91 8.86 7.56 6.13
N LYS A 92 7.83 7.93 6.89
CA LYS A 92 6.47 7.45 6.64
C LYS A 92 5.89 8.15 5.42
N THR A 93 5.50 7.38 4.42
CA THR A 93 5.07 7.84 3.10
C THR A 93 3.82 7.06 2.69
N LEU A 94 2.67 7.72 2.49
CA LEU A 94 1.40 7.07 2.11
C LEU A 94 0.98 5.90 3.03
N GLY A 95 1.36 5.99 4.31
CA GLY A 95 1.11 4.94 5.31
C GLY A 95 2.10 3.77 5.31
N MET A 96 3.04 3.71 4.36
CA MET A 96 4.19 2.78 4.35
C MET A 96 5.46 3.48 4.84
N LEU A 97 6.55 2.74 5.04
CA LEU A 97 7.87 3.35 5.28
C LEU A 97 8.70 3.28 4.00
N TRP A 98 9.38 4.38 3.69
CA TRP A 98 10.30 4.48 2.58
C TRP A 98 11.68 4.88 3.11
N ASP A 99 12.71 4.16 2.68
CA ASP A 99 14.11 4.49 2.92
C ASP A 99 14.67 5.21 1.68
N PRO A 100 14.89 6.54 1.74
CA PRO A 100 15.33 7.31 0.59
C PRO A 100 16.74 6.97 0.11
N LYS A 101 17.61 6.49 1.02
CA LYS A 101 19.02 6.21 0.70
C LYS A 101 19.17 5.04 -0.27
N VAL A 102 18.40 3.99 -0.06
CA VAL A 102 18.42 2.76 -0.87
C VAL A 102 17.22 2.65 -1.80
N ASP A 103 16.35 3.66 -1.81
CA ASP A 103 15.10 3.71 -2.55
C ASP A 103 14.22 2.46 -2.40
N CYS A 104 14.00 2.04 -1.16
CA CYS A 104 13.21 0.85 -0.84
C CYS A 104 12.03 1.17 0.07
N LEU A 105 10.89 0.54 -0.22
CA LEU A 105 9.79 0.41 0.72
C LEU A 105 10.15 -0.61 1.79
N THR A 106 9.75 -0.34 3.02
CA THR A 106 9.99 -1.19 4.19
C THR A 106 8.82 -1.11 5.18
N TYR A 107 8.92 -1.86 6.26
CA TYR A 107 7.89 -2.03 7.28
C TYR A 107 8.50 -1.87 8.67
N LYS A 108 7.66 -1.49 9.64
CA LYS A 108 8.05 -1.38 11.04
C LYS A 108 6.99 -2.02 11.93
N VAL A 109 7.29 -3.24 12.34
CA VAL A 109 6.56 -4.04 13.30
C VAL A 109 7.32 -3.98 14.62
N LYS A 110 6.62 -3.56 15.67
CA LYS A 110 7.13 -3.66 17.06
C LYS A 110 6.43 -4.82 17.74
N ILE A 111 7.23 -5.74 18.27
CA ILE A 111 6.72 -6.83 19.11
C ILE A 111 6.62 -6.30 20.53
N SER A 112 5.45 -6.46 21.13
CA SER A 112 5.22 -6.11 22.54
C SER A 112 5.50 -7.32 23.43
N ASP A 113 5.88 -7.08 24.68
CA ASP A 113 6.06 -8.13 25.71
C ASP A 113 4.72 -8.66 26.24
N LYS A 114 3.62 -8.36 25.54
CA LYS A 114 2.29 -8.83 25.90
C LYS A 114 2.26 -10.35 25.71
N VAL A 115 1.93 -11.06 26.77
CA VAL A 115 1.82 -12.54 26.76
C VAL A 115 0.39 -13.02 26.57
N ASN A 116 -0.60 -12.15 26.78
CA ASN A 116 -2.02 -12.46 26.74
C ASN A 116 -2.70 -11.68 25.63
N PHE A 117 -3.35 -12.38 24.70
CA PHE A 117 -4.09 -11.76 23.60
C PHE A 117 -5.56 -12.17 23.65
N SER A 118 -6.43 -11.21 23.40
CA SER A 118 -7.83 -11.45 23.02
C SER A 118 -8.00 -11.47 21.50
N LYS A 119 -9.15 -11.93 21.00
CA LYS A 119 -9.50 -11.83 19.57
C LYS A 119 -9.38 -10.40 19.05
N ARG A 120 -9.77 -9.40 19.85
CA ARG A 120 -9.65 -7.97 19.51
C ARG A 120 -8.20 -7.55 19.38
N ASP A 121 -7.33 -8.02 20.27
CA ASP A 121 -5.90 -7.69 20.23
C ASP A 121 -5.24 -8.26 18.98
N VAL A 122 -5.53 -9.53 18.66
CA VAL A 122 -5.07 -10.19 17.42
C VAL A 122 -5.47 -9.35 16.20
N LEU A 123 -6.74 -8.96 16.09
CA LEU A 123 -7.23 -8.14 14.99
C LEU A 123 -6.52 -6.78 14.93
N SER A 124 -6.25 -6.15 16.08
CA SER A 124 -5.51 -4.89 16.18
C SER A 124 -4.06 -5.01 15.70
N GLU A 125 -3.37 -6.11 16.02
CA GLU A 125 -2.02 -6.39 15.52
C GLU A 125 -2.03 -6.60 14.00
N ILE A 126 -3.02 -7.33 13.47
CA ILE A 126 -3.16 -7.54 12.01
C ILE A 126 -3.44 -6.23 11.29
N ALA A 127 -4.31 -5.38 11.82
CA ALA A 127 -4.65 -4.10 11.21
C ALA A 127 -3.45 -3.12 11.17
N ARG A 128 -2.49 -3.27 12.08
CA ARG A 128 -1.24 -2.51 12.09
C ARG A 128 -0.28 -2.91 10.96
N LEU A 129 -0.44 -4.10 10.36
CA LEU A 129 0.30 -4.53 9.17
C LEU A 129 -0.27 -3.87 7.90
N TYR A 130 -0.31 -2.54 7.88
CA TYR A 130 -0.81 -1.77 6.76
C TYR A 130 0.02 -2.06 5.49
N ASP A 131 -0.62 -2.69 4.51
CA ASP A 131 0.02 -3.17 3.29
C ASP A 131 -0.90 -2.94 2.07
N PRO A 132 -0.96 -1.70 1.55
CA PRO A 132 -1.91 -1.31 0.51
C PRO A 132 -1.68 -2.02 -0.83
N LEU A 133 -0.43 -2.39 -1.11
CA LEU A 133 0.00 -3.09 -2.32
C LEU A 133 0.01 -4.62 -2.17
N GLY A 134 -0.16 -5.14 -0.95
CA GLY A 134 -0.13 -6.57 -0.67
C GLY A 134 1.28 -7.18 -0.72
N LEU A 135 2.36 -6.40 -0.60
CA LEU A 135 3.73 -6.91 -0.79
C LEU A 135 4.13 -7.95 0.27
N ILE A 136 3.52 -7.90 1.46
CA ILE A 136 3.63 -8.93 2.50
C ILE A 136 2.36 -9.78 2.58
N GLY A 137 1.63 -9.88 1.46
CA GLY A 137 0.36 -10.57 1.31
C GLY A 137 0.33 -11.98 1.93
N PRO A 138 1.33 -12.85 1.75
CA PRO A 138 1.36 -14.17 2.40
C PRO A 138 1.30 -14.10 3.93
N ILE A 139 1.97 -13.12 4.54
CA ILE A 139 2.02 -12.91 5.99
C ILE A 139 0.66 -12.44 6.50
N VAL A 140 0.08 -11.43 5.83
CA VAL A 140 -1.25 -10.90 6.16
C VAL A 140 -2.33 -11.98 5.96
N THR A 141 -2.20 -12.82 4.93
CA THR A 141 -3.13 -13.92 4.65
C THR A 141 -3.10 -14.96 5.76
N LYS A 142 -1.90 -15.37 6.21
CA LYS A 142 -1.77 -16.30 7.33
C LYS A 142 -2.43 -15.76 8.59
N ALA A 143 -2.24 -14.48 8.90
CA ALA A 143 -2.90 -13.84 10.03
C ALA A 143 -4.43 -13.76 9.88
N LYS A 144 -4.92 -13.49 8.66
CA LYS A 144 -6.35 -13.48 8.33
C LYS A 144 -6.99 -14.88 8.38
N ILE A 145 -6.22 -15.93 8.11
CA ILE A 145 -6.69 -17.29 8.32
C ILE A 145 -6.80 -17.58 9.83
N PHE A 146 -5.80 -17.18 10.62
CA PHE A 146 -5.85 -17.36 12.08
C PHE A 146 -7.08 -16.69 12.70
N ILE A 147 -7.39 -15.43 12.33
CA ILE A 147 -8.62 -14.79 12.83
C ILE A 147 -9.88 -15.58 12.41
N GLN A 148 -9.92 -16.15 11.20
CA GLN A 148 -11.02 -17.02 10.75
C GLN A 148 -11.20 -18.24 11.66
N GLU A 149 -10.12 -18.88 12.11
CA GLU A 149 -10.20 -20.00 13.06
C GLU A 149 -10.78 -19.57 14.40
N LEU A 150 -10.40 -18.38 14.91
CA LEU A 150 -10.98 -17.83 16.14
C LEU A 150 -12.50 -17.58 16.03
N TRP A 151 -12.98 -17.23 14.84
CA TRP A 151 -14.41 -17.11 14.58
C TRP A 151 -15.12 -18.47 14.60
N LYS A 152 -14.47 -19.55 14.13
CA LYS A 152 -15.05 -20.90 14.12
C LYS A 152 -15.27 -21.45 15.53
N ILE A 153 -14.36 -21.17 16.45
CA ILE A 153 -14.51 -21.53 17.87
C ILE A 153 -15.45 -20.60 18.64
N LYS A 154 -16.06 -19.61 17.96
CA LYS A 154 -16.99 -18.63 18.55
C LYS A 154 -16.40 -17.84 19.74
N LEU A 155 -15.10 -17.60 19.73
CA LEU A 155 -14.41 -16.84 20.77
C LEU A 155 -14.95 -15.39 20.81
N ASP A 156 -15.21 -14.86 21.99
CA ASP A 156 -15.68 -13.48 22.13
C ASP A 156 -14.57 -12.44 21.92
N TRP A 157 -14.95 -11.18 21.69
CA TRP A 157 -13.99 -10.12 21.33
C TRP A 157 -12.93 -9.84 22.40
N SER A 158 -13.33 -9.88 23.67
CA SER A 158 -12.46 -9.57 24.82
C SER A 158 -11.99 -10.83 25.55
N GLU A 159 -12.43 -12.00 25.10
CA GLU A 159 -12.05 -13.29 25.67
C GLU A 159 -10.61 -13.63 25.28
N GLN A 160 -9.87 -14.25 26.21
CA GLN A 160 -8.48 -14.66 25.99
C GLN A 160 -8.40 -15.83 25.01
N LEU A 161 -7.33 -15.87 24.22
CA LEU A 161 -7.09 -17.01 23.35
C LEU A 161 -6.94 -18.31 24.17
N PRO A 162 -7.57 -19.43 23.72
CA PRO A 162 -7.30 -20.75 24.27
C PRO A 162 -5.80 -21.11 24.16
N PRO A 163 -5.29 -22.00 25.03
CA PRO A 163 -3.85 -22.33 25.08
C PRO A 163 -3.24 -22.67 23.71
N ASP A 164 -3.88 -23.55 22.94
CA ASP A 164 -3.40 -23.99 21.62
C ASP A 164 -3.32 -22.82 20.63
N ALA A 165 -4.35 -21.96 20.61
CA ALA A 165 -4.41 -20.80 19.73
C ALA A 165 -3.42 -19.70 20.16
N MET A 166 -3.17 -19.57 21.47
CA MET A 166 -2.17 -18.65 22.01
C MET A 166 -0.77 -19.07 21.58
N GLU A 167 -0.43 -20.36 21.65
CA GLU A 167 0.86 -20.89 21.21
C GLU A 167 1.08 -20.64 19.70
N GLU A 168 0.09 -20.97 18.88
CA GLU A 168 0.15 -20.71 17.43
C GLU A 168 0.33 -19.21 17.14
N TRP A 169 -0.46 -18.36 17.80
CA TRP A 169 -0.40 -16.92 17.64
C TRP A 169 0.96 -16.36 18.06
N MET A 170 1.49 -16.76 19.21
CA MET A 170 2.78 -16.27 19.70
C MET A 170 3.92 -16.68 18.77
N ASN A 171 3.90 -17.91 18.25
CA ASN A 171 4.87 -18.37 17.26
C ASN A 171 4.82 -17.51 15.98
N PHE A 172 3.62 -17.16 15.51
CA PHE A 172 3.44 -16.26 14.38
C PHE A 172 3.89 -14.82 14.71
N TYR A 173 3.46 -14.28 15.85
CA TYR A 173 3.70 -12.91 16.28
C TYR A 173 5.19 -12.62 16.48
N GLN A 174 5.93 -13.53 17.11
CA GLN A 174 7.38 -13.38 17.29
C GLN A 174 8.13 -13.38 15.94
N LYS A 175 7.67 -14.19 14.97
CA LYS A 175 8.23 -14.19 13.61
C LYS A 175 7.90 -12.94 12.81
N LEU A 176 6.86 -12.19 13.20
CA LEU A 176 6.44 -10.97 12.52
C LEU A 176 7.50 -9.88 12.55
N ALA A 177 8.40 -9.88 13.55
CA ALA A 177 9.55 -8.97 13.58
C ALA A 177 10.44 -9.07 12.34
N LYS A 178 10.49 -10.24 11.68
CA LYS A 178 11.27 -10.46 10.45
C LYS A 178 10.76 -9.62 9.28
N VAL A 179 9.53 -9.12 9.35
CA VAL A 179 8.95 -8.21 8.34
C VAL A 179 9.78 -6.92 8.24
N ASN A 180 10.44 -6.50 9.31
CA ASN A 180 11.31 -5.31 9.33
C ASN A 180 12.54 -5.44 8.42
N ASN A 181 12.90 -6.68 8.04
CA ASN A 181 14.05 -6.94 7.19
C ASN A 181 13.71 -6.86 5.69
N PHE A 182 12.42 -6.72 5.34
CA PHE A 182 12.03 -6.59 3.94
C PHE A 182 12.41 -5.20 3.41
N LYS A 183 13.21 -5.21 2.34
CA LYS A 183 13.54 -4.03 1.54
C LYS A 183 13.06 -4.29 0.12
N ILE A 184 12.03 -3.56 -0.28
CA ILE A 184 11.37 -3.76 -1.57
C ILE A 184 11.70 -2.55 -2.44
N PRO A 185 12.44 -2.71 -3.55
CA PRO A 185 12.78 -1.60 -4.43
C PRO A 185 11.52 -0.85 -4.88
N ARG A 186 11.48 0.47 -4.66
CA ARG A 186 10.34 1.30 -5.03
C ARG A 186 10.25 1.49 -6.54
N CYS A 187 11.40 1.69 -7.21
CA CYS A 187 11.44 1.76 -8.66
C CYS A 187 11.17 0.39 -9.30
N ILE A 188 10.08 0.32 -10.05
CA ILE A 188 9.63 -0.90 -10.74
C ILE A 188 10.22 -1.06 -12.14
N LEU A 189 10.81 0.01 -12.68
CA LEU A 189 11.37 0.06 -14.03
C LEU A 189 12.87 -0.17 -14.02
N LEU A 190 13.37 -0.74 -15.12
CA LEU A 190 14.80 -0.82 -15.40
C LEU A 190 15.23 0.44 -16.15
N PRO A 191 16.47 0.94 -15.96
CA PRO A 191 16.98 2.03 -16.79
C PRO A 191 16.97 1.68 -18.29
N ALA A 192 16.58 2.65 -19.12
CA ALA A 192 16.43 2.47 -20.57
C ALA A 192 15.53 1.26 -20.94
N THR A 193 14.39 1.13 -20.25
CA THR A 193 13.41 0.08 -20.57
C THR A 193 12.78 0.34 -21.94
N ILE A 194 12.95 -0.63 -22.85
CA ILE A 194 12.35 -0.60 -24.19
C ILE A 194 11.09 -1.45 -24.30
N ARG A 195 10.95 -2.45 -23.44
CA ARG A 195 9.83 -3.39 -23.49
C ARG A 195 9.35 -3.74 -22.09
N ILE A 196 8.04 -3.68 -21.92
CA ILE A 196 7.36 -3.96 -20.66
C ILE A 196 6.32 -5.05 -20.87
N GLU A 197 6.41 -6.10 -20.07
CA GLU A 197 5.44 -7.18 -20.01
C GLU A 197 4.85 -7.28 -18.60
N ILE A 198 3.55 -7.56 -18.50
CA ILE A 198 2.87 -7.83 -17.24
C ILE A 198 2.59 -9.32 -17.13
N HIS A 199 2.92 -9.91 -15.98
CA HIS A 199 2.69 -11.31 -15.69
C HIS A 199 1.84 -11.45 -14.43
N GLY A 200 0.60 -11.88 -14.62
CA GLY A 200 -0.36 -12.16 -13.58
C GLY A 200 -0.43 -13.64 -13.26
N PHE A 201 -0.33 -14.04 -11.99
CA PHE A 201 -0.49 -15.42 -11.56
C PHE A 201 -1.64 -15.49 -10.56
N SER A 202 -2.43 -16.56 -10.62
CA SER A 202 -3.45 -16.84 -9.62
C SER A 202 -3.40 -18.28 -9.17
N ASP A 203 -3.66 -18.47 -7.89
CA ASP A 203 -3.59 -19.75 -7.21
C ASP A 203 -4.67 -19.83 -6.12
N ALA A 204 -5.12 -21.04 -5.82
CA ALA A 204 -6.15 -21.32 -4.85
C ALA A 204 -5.85 -22.57 -4.03
N SER A 205 -6.11 -22.47 -2.72
CA SER A 205 -6.08 -23.57 -1.77
C SER A 205 -7.38 -23.63 -1.00
N GLU A 206 -7.58 -24.71 -0.24
CA GLU A 206 -8.75 -24.86 0.65
C GLU A 206 -8.90 -23.72 1.67
N ARG A 207 -7.80 -23.05 2.03
CA ARG A 207 -7.78 -22.02 3.08
C ARG A 207 -7.82 -20.60 2.52
N ALA A 208 -7.28 -20.37 1.32
CA ALA A 208 -7.20 -19.05 0.72
C ALA A 208 -6.94 -19.14 -0.78
N TYR A 209 -7.32 -18.10 -1.51
CA TYR A 209 -6.95 -17.91 -2.91
C TYR A 209 -6.35 -16.52 -3.11
N ALA A 210 -5.46 -16.39 -4.08
CA ALA A 210 -4.72 -15.17 -4.31
C ALA A 210 -4.42 -14.95 -5.79
N ALA A 211 -4.13 -13.69 -6.11
CA ALA A 211 -3.63 -13.28 -7.39
C ALA A 211 -2.47 -12.29 -7.18
N VAL A 212 -1.44 -12.43 -8.00
CA VAL A 212 -0.20 -11.68 -7.95
C VAL A 212 0.07 -11.11 -9.34
N VAL A 213 0.52 -9.85 -9.40
CA VAL A 213 0.90 -9.18 -10.65
C VAL A 213 2.36 -8.77 -10.56
N TYR A 214 3.14 -9.20 -11.55
CA TYR A 214 4.53 -8.81 -11.76
C TYR A 214 4.65 -7.95 -13.00
N ILE A 215 5.64 -7.06 -12.99
CA ILE A 215 6.14 -6.35 -14.16
C ILE A 215 7.49 -6.95 -14.55
N LYS A 216 7.70 -7.13 -15.85
CA LYS A 216 8.95 -7.56 -16.43
C LYS A 216 9.41 -6.52 -17.45
N CYS A 217 10.56 -5.92 -17.19
CA CYS A 217 11.17 -4.90 -18.01
C CYS A 217 12.37 -5.49 -18.75
N PHE A 218 12.60 -5.03 -19.97
CA PHE A 218 13.77 -5.37 -20.79
C PHE A 218 14.45 -4.08 -21.27
N ASN A 219 15.78 -4.04 -21.24
CA ASN A 219 16.57 -2.96 -21.83
C ASN A 219 17.22 -3.38 -23.16
N GLU A 220 17.80 -2.41 -23.84
CA GLU A 220 18.54 -2.60 -25.10
C GLU A 220 19.77 -3.50 -24.94
N SER A 221 20.38 -3.50 -23.75
CA SER A 221 21.53 -4.35 -23.41
C SER A 221 21.16 -5.83 -23.18
N GLY A 222 19.89 -6.21 -23.37
CA GLY A 222 19.40 -7.58 -23.18
C GLY A 222 19.19 -8.00 -21.73
N GLN A 223 19.39 -7.10 -20.76
CA GLN A 223 19.05 -7.35 -19.36
C GLN A 223 17.53 -7.33 -19.18
N SER A 224 17.05 -8.19 -18.30
CA SER A 224 15.65 -8.18 -17.88
C SER A 224 15.54 -8.16 -16.37
N GLN A 225 14.52 -7.47 -15.88
CA GLN A 225 14.23 -7.35 -14.46
C GLN A 225 12.76 -7.63 -14.23
N THR A 226 12.46 -8.47 -13.24
CA THR A 226 11.09 -8.75 -12.81
C THR A 226 10.87 -8.19 -11.42
N ARG A 227 9.80 -7.42 -11.23
CA ARG A 227 9.42 -6.83 -9.94
C ARG A 227 7.95 -7.15 -9.63
N LEU A 228 7.68 -7.32 -8.34
CA LEU A 228 6.33 -7.49 -7.84
C LEU A 228 5.62 -6.13 -7.86
N LEU A 229 4.45 -6.05 -8.49
CA LEU A 229 3.64 -4.83 -8.50
C LEU A 229 2.56 -4.85 -7.43
N TYR A 230 1.79 -5.93 -7.38
CA TYR A 230 0.58 -5.97 -6.57
C TYR A 230 0.18 -7.40 -6.22
N ILE A 231 -0.24 -7.63 -4.99
CA ILE A 231 -0.82 -8.90 -4.54
C ILE A 231 -2.19 -8.64 -3.96
N LYS A 232 -3.12 -9.55 -4.23
CA LYS A 232 -4.36 -9.63 -3.48
C LYS A 232 -4.68 -11.06 -3.11
N SER A 233 -5.01 -11.26 -1.86
CA SER A 233 -5.48 -12.54 -1.34
C SER A 233 -6.82 -12.39 -0.66
N ARG A 234 -7.55 -13.50 -0.62
CA ARG A 234 -8.80 -13.65 0.12
C ARG A 234 -8.77 -14.98 0.85
N VAL A 235 -9.18 -14.97 2.10
CA VAL A 235 -9.41 -16.19 2.87
C VAL A 235 -10.60 -16.91 2.25
N ALA A 236 -10.50 -18.23 2.10
CA ALA A 236 -11.56 -19.04 1.53
C ALA A 236 -12.82 -18.93 2.42
N PRO A 237 -14.02 -18.92 1.83
CA PRO A 237 -15.26 -18.91 2.60
C PRO A 237 -15.36 -20.12 3.54
N LEU A 238 -16.00 -19.94 4.70
CA LEU A 238 -16.27 -21.04 5.64
C LEU A 238 -17.16 -22.12 5.03
N LYS A 239 -18.06 -21.73 4.11
CA LYS A 239 -18.82 -22.69 3.32
C LYS A 239 -17.85 -23.34 2.33
N THR A 240 -17.65 -24.64 2.48
CA THR A 240 -16.76 -25.42 1.62
C THR A 240 -17.15 -25.25 0.15
N LEU A 241 -16.23 -24.67 -0.60
CA LEU A 241 -16.27 -24.62 -2.05
C LEU A 241 -15.28 -25.66 -2.56
N THR A 242 -15.57 -26.23 -3.73
CA THR A 242 -14.63 -27.14 -4.40
C THR A 242 -13.39 -26.37 -4.85
N ILE A 243 -12.23 -27.04 -4.91
CA ILE A 243 -10.98 -26.44 -5.39
C ILE A 243 -11.15 -25.75 -6.77
N PRO A 244 -11.81 -26.36 -7.78
CA PRO A 244 -12.02 -25.68 -9.06
C PRO A 244 -12.80 -24.35 -8.97
N ARG A 245 -13.73 -24.21 -8.01
CA ARG A 245 -14.46 -22.95 -7.80
C ARG A 245 -13.57 -21.88 -7.17
N LEU A 246 -12.65 -22.30 -6.29
CA LEU A 246 -11.66 -21.39 -5.69
C LEU A 246 -10.63 -20.96 -6.73
N GLU A 247 -10.16 -21.87 -7.59
CA GLU A 247 -9.29 -21.53 -8.74
C GLU A 247 -9.97 -20.54 -9.68
N LEU A 248 -11.23 -20.76 -10.05
CA LEU A 248 -12.00 -19.81 -10.85
C LEU A 248 -12.13 -18.45 -10.16
N SER A 249 -12.30 -18.45 -8.83
CA SER A 249 -12.35 -17.21 -8.03
C SER A 249 -10.99 -16.49 -8.02
N ALA A 250 -9.89 -17.23 -8.00
CA ALA A 250 -8.53 -16.69 -8.10
C ALA A 250 -8.26 -16.09 -9.48
N ALA A 251 -8.67 -16.78 -10.56
CA ALA A 251 -8.57 -16.29 -11.93
C ALA A 251 -9.40 -15.02 -12.15
N LEU A 252 -10.63 -14.99 -11.62
CA LEU A 252 -11.47 -13.79 -11.61
C LEU A 252 -10.78 -12.65 -10.86
N LEU A 253 -10.23 -12.92 -9.67
CA LEU A 253 -9.49 -11.94 -8.89
C LEU A 253 -8.32 -11.37 -9.71
N LEU A 254 -7.56 -12.21 -10.40
CA LEU A 254 -6.45 -11.78 -11.25
C LEU A 254 -6.90 -10.88 -12.39
N SER A 255 -7.96 -11.26 -13.11
CA SER A 255 -8.49 -10.43 -14.22
C SER A 255 -8.89 -9.04 -13.74
N ILE A 256 -9.52 -8.95 -12.56
CA ILE A 256 -9.92 -7.68 -11.94
C ILE A 256 -8.69 -6.88 -11.53
N LEU A 257 -7.65 -7.52 -10.98
CA LEU A 257 -6.41 -6.84 -10.61
C LEU A 257 -5.72 -6.25 -11.81
N VAL A 258 -5.50 -7.04 -12.86
CA VAL A 258 -4.84 -6.57 -14.09
C VAL A 258 -5.62 -5.40 -14.70
N LYS A 259 -6.95 -5.51 -14.81
CA LYS A 259 -7.82 -4.45 -15.34
C LYS A 259 -7.72 -3.15 -14.52
N LYS A 260 -7.43 -3.24 -13.22
CA LYS A 260 -7.27 -2.08 -12.33
C LYS A 260 -5.87 -1.49 -12.37
N VAL A 261 -4.84 -2.33 -12.28
CA VAL A 261 -3.44 -1.90 -12.10
C VAL A 261 -2.86 -1.36 -13.41
N VAL A 262 -3.11 -2.04 -14.54
CA VAL A 262 -2.49 -1.68 -15.84
C VAL A 262 -2.77 -0.23 -16.26
N PRO A 263 -4.02 0.27 -16.23
CA PRO A 263 -4.29 1.66 -16.59
C PRO A 263 -3.64 2.69 -15.65
N ILE A 264 -3.47 2.35 -14.37
CA ILE A 264 -2.90 3.26 -13.36
C ILE A 264 -1.41 3.48 -13.59
N LEU A 265 -0.71 2.49 -14.17
CA LEU A 265 0.72 2.60 -14.43
C LEU A 265 1.05 3.70 -15.44
N GLN A 266 0.14 4.04 -16.36
CA GLN A 266 0.38 5.00 -17.45
C GLN A 266 1.65 4.67 -18.28
N LEU A 267 1.94 3.38 -18.45
CA LEU A 267 3.10 2.87 -19.20
C LEU A 267 2.66 2.19 -20.50
N SER A 268 3.51 2.21 -21.51
CA SER A 268 3.33 1.46 -22.76
C SER A 268 3.59 -0.04 -22.53
N ILE A 269 2.54 -0.76 -22.14
CA ILE A 269 2.60 -2.20 -21.89
C ILE A 269 2.51 -2.95 -23.22
N HIS A 270 3.55 -3.73 -23.53
CA HIS A 270 3.65 -4.44 -24.79
C HIS A 270 2.93 -5.79 -24.76
N LYS A 271 2.90 -6.45 -23.60
CA LYS A 271 2.25 -7.75 -23.45
C LYS A 271 1.72 -7.97 -22.05
N ILE A 272 0.60 -8.66 -21.95
CA ILE A 272 0.00 -9.08 -20.68
C ILE A 272 -0.23 -10.58 -20.73
N TRP A 273 0.28 -11.29 -19.74
CA TRP A 273 0.08 -12.72 -19.54
C TRP A 273 -0.66 -12.98 -18.24
N MET A 274 -1.69 -13.82 -18.29
CA MET A 274 -2.42 -14.28 -17.10
C MET A 274 -2.33 -15.80 -17.00
N TRP A 275 -1.74 -16.27 -15.91
CA TRP A 275 -1.39 -17.65 -15.65
C TRP A 275 -2.28 -18.21 -14.52
N THR A 276 -2.82 -19.39 -14.77
CA THR A 276 -3.59 -20.20 -13.82
C THR A 276 -2.96 -21.59 -13.77
N GLU A 277 -3.05 -22.25 -12.62
CA GLU A 277 -2.48 -23.60 -12.42
C GLU A 277 -3.03 -24.63 -13.42
N THR A 278 -4.27 -24.44 -13.89
CA THR A 278 -5.00 -25.35 -14.79
C THR A 278 -4.87 -25.08 -16.30
N GLN A 279 -3.75 -24.52 -16.78
CA GLN A 279 -3.45 -24.13 -18.18
C GLN A 279 -3.89 -22.71 -18.59
N ARG A 280 -3.03 -22.10 -19.43
CA ARG A 280 -3.03 -20.71 -19.95
C ARG A 280 -4.41 -20.26 -20.44
N LEU A 281 -5.02 -19.31 -19.74
CA LEU A 281 -6.40 -18.92 -20.06
C LEU A 281 -6.59 -17.84 -21.13
N LEU A 282 -5.67 -16.92 -21.44
CA LEU A 282 -5.91 -15.95 -22.55
C LEU A 282 -4.62 -15.25 -23.05
N GLN A 283 -4.40 -15.27 -24.37
CA GLN A 283 -3.67 -14.21 -25.09
C GLN A 283 -4.71 -13.19 -25.55
N ARG A 284 -4.56 -11.91 -25.19
CA ARG A 284 -5.14 -10.83 -25.99
C ARG A 284 -4.05 -10.31 -26.92
N GLY A 285 -4.30 -10.42 -28.22
CA GLY A 285 -3.57 -9.69 -29.25
C GLY A 285 -4.02 -8.24 -29.30
#